data_AF-A0A6V8QN77-F1
#
_entry.id   AF-A0A6V8QN77-F1
#
_cell.length_a   1.000
_cell.length_b   1.000
_cell.length_c   1.000
_cell.angle_alpha   90.00
_cell.angle_beta   90.00
_cell.angle_gamma   90.00
#
_symmetry.space_group_name_H-M   'P 1'
#
loop_
_entity.id
_entity.type
_entity.pdbx_description
1 polymer ?
#
loop_
_entity_poly.entity_id
_entity_poly.type
_entity_poly.pdbx_seq_one_letter_code
_entity_poly.pdbx_strand_id
1 'polypeptide(L)'
;MTLDPPVEAVYSSPYYRCLQTITPFVELQQQKQANGDVLGSGSPSATTIIRPEHGLCEWFGSAPFEHPGPASPSVLKSLFPAFDESYVSAKHPPKRGETLAQLQARLTATMQSIIDRCDAEDRRAVVLCTHAAVVITLGRILTGCFPETIDTDDFRAFTCGVSVYRRKLINQDGHEPQATRNLTAKEPGPKVVGGWTCEANSDCSFLTGGEERGWKFVGDEEFPDTGSMSNDASEPKL
;
A
#
# COMPACT_ATOMS: atom_id res chain seq x y z
N MET A 1 18.95 9.19 1.68
CA MET A 1 18.75 8.77 0.28
C MET A 1 18.20 9.94 -0.53
N THR A 2 18.67 10.15 -1.76
CA THR A 2 18.09 11.11 -2.71
C THR A 2 17.51 10.30 -3.87
N LEU A 3 16.22 10.45 -4.15
CA LEU A 3 15.55 9.74 -5.25
C LEU A 3 15.73 10.52 -6.56
N ASP A 4 16.03 9.81 -7.64
CA ASP A 4 16.00 10.30 -9.02
C ASP A 4 15.11 9.37 -9.86
N PRO A 5 13.99 9.87 -10.42
CA PRO A 5 13.45 11.23 -10.25
C PRO A 5 12.97 11.50 -8.81
N PRO A 6 12.84 12.79 -8.40
CA PRO A 6 12.26 13.14 -7.11
C PRO A 6 10.79 12.70 -7.06
N VAL A 7 10.25 12.54 -5.85
CA VAL A 7 8.82 12.25 -5.64
C VAL A 7 7.97 13.35 -6.27
N GLU A 8 6.96 12.98 -7.06
CA GLU A 8 6.07 13.87 -7.81
C GLU A 8 4.58 13.75 -7.37
N ALA A 9 4.22 12.73 -6.59
CA ALA A 9 2.91 12.63 -5.94
C ALA A 9 2.96 11.87 -4.61
N VAL A 10 2.02 12.18 -3.72
CA VAL A 10 1.91 11.58 -2.37
C VAL A 10 0.56 10.89 -2.22
N TYR A 11 0.60 9.61 -1.86
CA TYR A 11 -0.57 8.84 -1.44
C TYR A 11 -0.36 8.35 -0.01
N SER A 12 -1.42 8.36 0.78
CA SER A 12 -1.37 7.85 2.15
C SER A 12 -2.63 7.08 2.48
N SER A 13 -2.48 6.06 3.32
CA SER A 13 -3.60 5.57 4.10
C SER A 13 -4.23 6.73 4.88
N PRO A 14 -5.56 6.84 4.94
CA PRO A 14 -6.26 7.92 5.67
C PRO A 14 -6.26 7.73 7.18
N TYR A 15 -5.63 6.68 7.73
CA TYR A 15 -5.45 6.55 9.17
C TYR A 15 -4.56 7.67 9.71
N TYR A 16 -4.95 8.24 10.84
CA TYR A 16 -4.27 9.38 11.48
C TYR A 16 -2.75 9.19 11.55
N ARG A 17 -2.27 8.01 11.95
CA ARG A 17 -0.83 7.70 12.06
C ARG A 17 -0.08 7.84 10.74
N CYS A 18 -0.68 7.43 9.61
CA CYS A 18 -0.05 7.53 8.30
C CYS A 18 -0.06 8.97 7.81
N LEU A 19 -1.17 9.69 8.01
CA LEU A 19 -1.26 11.12 7.69
C LEU A 19 -0.24 11.92 8.49
N GLN A 20 -0.18 11.74 9.81
CA GLN A 20 0.81 12.38 10.67
C GLN A 20 2.26 12.06 10.25
N THR A 21 2.53 10.83 9.80
CA THR A 21 3.86 10.42 9.33
C THR A 21 4.25 11.15 8.04
N ILE A 22 3.33 11.30 7.08
CA ILE A 22 3.64 11.91 5.78
C ILE A 22 3.57 13.44 5.80
N THR A 23 2.86 14.04 6.76
CA THR A 23 2.68 15.50 6.85
C THR A 23 3.99 16.30 6.81
N PRO A 24 5.03 15.99 7.60
CA PRO A 24 6.28 16.76 7.57
C PRO A 24 6.96 16.77 6.19
N PHE A 25 6.85 15.67 5.43
CA PHE A 25 7.36 15.61 4.07
C PHE A 25 6.60 16.59 3.15
N VAL A 26 5.27 16.60 3.23
CA VAL A 26 4.42 17.45 2.39
C VAL A 26 4.59 18.93 2.73
N GLU A 27 4.69 19.28 4.02
CA GLU A 27 4.97 20.66 4.46
C GLU A 27 6.31 21.17 3.94
N LEU A 28 7.34 20.31 3.93
CA LEU A 28 8.63 20.65 3.33
C LEU A 28 8.52 20.90 1.82
N GLN A 29 7.70 20.13 1.09
CA GLN A 29 7.44 20.38 -0.33
C GLN A 29 6.70 21.70 -0.56
N GLN A 30 5.72 22.03 0.28
CA GLN A 30 5.01 23.31 0.23
C GLN A 30 5.95 24.50 0.45
N GLN A 31 6.87 24.40 1.41
CA GLN A 31 7.88 25.42 1.66
C GLN A 31 8.82 25.60 0.47
N LYS A 32 9.32 24.51 -0.11
CA LYS A 32 10.16 24.56 -1.32
C LYS A 32 9.43 25.17 -2.51
N GLN A 33 8.16 24.85 -2.70
CA GLN A 33 7.33 25.45 -3.75
C GLN A 33 7.14 26.95 -3.51
N ALA A 34 6.88 27.38 -2.27
CA ALA A 34 6.72 28.79 -1.92
C ALA A 34 8.02 29.60 -2.10
N ASN A 35 9.18 28.96 -1.88
CA ASN A 35 10.50 29.59 -2.06
C ASN A 35 10.99 29.63 -3.51
N GLY A 36 10.23 29.05 -4.46
CA GLY A 36 10.61 29.01 -5.87
C GLY A 36 11.67 27.95 -6.21
N ASP A 37 11.98 27.03 -5.29
CA ASP A 37 12.98 25.96 -5.50
C ASP A 37 12.47 24.85 -6.42
N VAL A 38 11.17 24.85 -6.76
CA VAL A 38 10.54 23.87 -7.67
C VAL A 38 10.32 24.51 -9.04
N LEU A 39 11.22 24.21 -9.99
CA LEU A 39 11.08 24.55 -11.40
C LEU A 39 10.03 23.62 -12.06
N GLY A 40 8.74 23.95 -11.93
CA GLY A 40 7.66 23.17 -12.54
C GLY A 40 6.37 23.97 -12.72
N SER A 41 5.85 23.95 -13.95
CA SER A 41 4.62 24.61 -14.46
C SER A 41 3.49 24.79 -13.43
N GLY A 42 3.15 26.06 -13.15
CA GLY A 42 1.90 26.71 -12.66
C GLY A 42 0.73 25.97 -11.97
N SER A 43 0.77 24.66 -11.77
CA SER A 43 -0.26 23.84 -11.12
C SER A 43 0.23 23.45 -9.71
N PRO A 44 -0.64 23.35 -8.70
CA PRO A 44 -0.27 22.78 -7.40
C PRO A 44 0.40 21.43 -7.63
N SER A 45 1.64 21.29 -7.15
CA SER A 45 2.36 20.03 -7.32
C SER A 45 1.59 18.92 -6.58
N ALA A 46 1.39 17.76 -7.20
CA ALA A 46 0.75 16.62 -6.53
C ALA A 46 1.57 16.13 -5.30
N THR A 47 2.78 16.67 -5.09
CA THR A 47 3.61 16.50 -3.89
C THR A 47 3.21 17.37 -2.70
N THR A 48 2.42 18.43 -2.91
CA THR A 48 2.01 19.37 -1.85
C THR A 48 0.63 19.09 -1.28
N ILE A 49 -0.03 18.03 -1.76
CA ILE A 49 -1.28 17.50 -1.24
C ILE A 49 -1.11 16.02 -0.88
N ILE A 50 -1.96 15.51 0.01
CA ILE A 50 -2.00 14.09 0.38
C ILE A 50 -3.24 13.49 -0.26
N ARG A 51 -3.06 12.52 -1.16
CA ARG A 51 -4.15 11.71 -1.73
C ARG A 51 -4.54 10.58 -0.74
N PRO A 52 -5.71 10.63 -0.07
CA PRO A 52 -6.13 9.63 0.90
C PRO A 52 -6.61 8.34 0.22
N GLU A 53 -5.69 7.43 -0.07
CA GLU A 53 -5.98 6.15 -0.71
C GLU A 53 -6.42 5.09 0.31
N HIS A 54 -7.73 4.81 0.34
CA HIS A 54 -8.32 3.78 1.19
C HIS A 54 -7.86 2.38 0.80
N GLY A 55 -7.45 2.17 -0.44
CA GLY A 55 -6.79 0.95 -0.88
C GLY A 55 -5.49 0.65 -0.14
N LEU A 56 -4.88 1.63 0.54
CA LEU A 56 -3.70 1.48 1.39
C LEU A 56 -4.03 1.38 2.88
N CYS A 57 -5.31 1.21 3.24
CA CYS A 57 -5.72 0.98 4.63
C CYS A 57 -5.12 -0.29 5.21
N GLU A 58 -5.03 -0.27 6.54
CA GLU A 58 -4.57 -1.37 7.39
C GLU A 58 -5.26 -2.68 7.02
N TRP A 59 -4.54 -3.78 7.21
CA TRP A 59 -5.14 -5.10 7.11
C TRP A 59 -5.72 -5.51 8.46
N PHE A 60 -7.02 -5.80 8.45
CA PHE A 60 -7.68 -6.49 9.55
C PHE A 60 -8.15 -7.85 9.08
N GLY A 61 -7.85 -8.88 9.86
CA GLY A 61 -8.39 -10.22 9.64
C GLY A 61 -9.91 -10.25 9.65
N SER A 62 -10.50 -11.18 8.90
CA SER A 62 -11.94 -11.42 8.87
C SER A 62 -12.51 -11.60 10.29
N ALA A 63 -13.61 -10.91 10.59
CA ALA A 63 -14.24 -10.93 11.90
C ALA A 63 -15.78 -10.80 11.79
N PRO A 64 -16.54 -11.28 12.79
CA PRO A 64 -18.00 -11.10 12.83
C PRO A 64 -18.44 -9.66 13.16
N PHE A 65 -17.49 -8.75 13.42
CA PHE A 65 -17.73 -7.36 13.80
C PHE A 65 -17.03 -6.38 12.84
N GLU A 66 -17.46 -5.12 12.87
CA GLU A 66 -16.81 -4.07 12.08
C GLU A 66 -15.52 -3.60 12.76
N HIS A 67 -14.44 -3.54 11.99
CA HIS A 67 -13.17 -2.97 12.42
C HIS A 67 -13.22 -1.44 12.42
N PRO A 68 -12.36 -0.79 13.22
CA PRO A 68 -12.26 0.67 13.18
C PRO A 68 -11.87 1.12 11.77
N GLY A 69 -12.49 2.21 11.32
CA GLY A 69 -12.14 2.89 10.07
C GLY A 69 -11.42 4.22 10.34
N PRO A 70 -10.87 4.86 9.30
CA PRO A 70 -10.42 6.25 9.39
C PRO A 70 -11.60 7.18 9.75
N ALA A 71 -11.29 8.35 10.32
CA ALA A 71 -12.28 9.39 10.54
C ALA A 71 -12.84 9.94 9.20
N SER A 72 -13.93 10.72 9.27
CA SER A 72 -14.51 11.32 8.07
C SER A 72 -13.52 12.28 7.38
N PRO A 73 -13.64 12.47 6.04
CA PRO A 73 -12.79 13.40 5.29
C PRO A 73 -12.73 14.80 5.90
N SER A 74 -13.87 15.35 6.33
CA SER A 74 -13.94 16.68 6.95
C SER A 74 -13.15 16.78 8.26
N VAL A 75 -13.19 15.73 9.10
CA VAL A 75 -12.41 15.67 10.33
C VAL A 75 -10.93 15.58 9.99
N LEU A 76 -10.55 14.69 9.06
CA LEU A 76 -9.16 14.54 8.65
C LEU A 76 -8.60 15.81 7.99
N LYS A 77 -9.38 16.52 7.16
CA LYS A 77 -9.01 17.80 6.55
C LYS A 77 -8.73 18.88 7.59
N SER A 78 -9.55 18.95 8.64
CA SER A 78 -9.35 19.93 9.72
C SER A 78 -8.07 19.69 10.51
N LEU A 79 -7.62 18.43 10.59
CA LEU A 79 -6.38 18.04 11.29
C LEU A 79 -5.16 18.10 10.36
N PHE A 80 -5.34 17.82 9.08
CA PHE A 80 -4.29 17.73 8.06
C PHE A 80 -4.69 18.59 6.85
N PRO A 81 -4.34 19.89 6.81
CA PRO A 81 -4.78 20.80 5.75
C PRO A 81 -4.41 20.37 4.33
N ALA A 82 -3.32 19.60 4.16
CA ALA A 82 -2.91 19.05 2.87
C ALA A 82 -3.75 17.86 2.38
N PHE A 83 -4.65 17.31 3.20
CA PHE A 83 -5.55 16.22 2.83
C PHE A 83 -6.44 16.63 1.65
N ASP A 84 -6.47 15.83 0.59
CA ASP A 84 -7.31 16.06 -0.58
C ASP A 84 -8.67 15.37 -0.42
N GLU A 85 -9.70 16.15 -0.07
CA GLU A 85 -11.08 15.65 0.07
C GLU A 85 -11.74 15.30 -1.28
N SER A 86 -11.19 15.77 -2.40
CA SER A 86 -11.70 15.46 -3.73
C SER A 86 -11.20 14.12 -4.28
N TYR A 87 -10.18 13.53 -3.64
CA TYR A 87 -9.61 12.27 -4.05
C TYR A 87 -10.57 11.10 -3.84
N VAL A 88 -10.79 10.32 -4.91
CA VAL A 88 -11.58 9.09 -4.87
C VAL A 88 -10.66 7.87 -4.97
N SER A 89 -10.72 7.01 -3.96
CA SER A 89 -9.99 5.75 -3.89
C SER A 89 -10.61 4.70 -4.82
N ALA A 90 -9.79 3.89 -5.47
CA ALA A 90 -10.27 2.84 -6.38
C ALA A 90 -10.79 1.61 -5.62
N LYS A 91 -10.26 1.36 -4.42
CA LYS A 91 -10.62 0.24 -3.55
C LYS A 91 -10.76 0.70 -2.11
N HIS A 92 -11.58 -0.03 -1.38
CA HIS A 92 -11.75 0.11 0.07
C HIS A 92 -11.66 -1.28 0.71
N PRO A 93 -11.07 -1.41 1.90
CA PRO A 93 -11.12 -2.66 2.65
C PRO A 93 -12.56 -2.98 3.07
N PRO A 94 -12.94 -4.26 3.19
CA PRO A 94 -14.22 -4.62 3.78
C PRO A 94 -14.27 -4.20 5.26
N LYS A 95 -15.44 -3.74 5.72
CA LYS A 95 -15.61 -3.29 7.11
C LYS A 95 -15.37 -4.39 8.15
N ARG A 96 -15.59 -5.65 7.78
CA ARG A 96 -15.44 -6.82 8.66
C ARG A 96 -14.12 -7.54 8.47
N GLY A 97 -13.14 -6.87 7.86
CA GLY A 97 -11.83 -7.43 7.61
C GLY A 97 -11.80 -8.28 6.35
N GLU A 98 -10.64 -8.83 6.06
CA GLU A 98 -10.40 -9.57 4.83
C GLU A 98 -9.35 -10.67 5.03
N THR A 99 -9.45 -11.73 4.24
CA THR A 99 -8.43 -12.79 4.18
C THR A 99 -7.16 -12.28 3.49
N LEU A 100 -6.04 -12.99 3.63
CA LEU A 100 -4.79 -12.63 2.95
C LEU A 100 -4.95 -12.59 1.42
N ALA A 101 -5.73 -13.49 0.85
CA ALA A 101 -6.04 -13.50 -0.58
C ALA A 101 -6.84 -12.26 -1.00
N GLN A 102 -7.80 -11.83 -0.18
CA GLN A 102 -8.57 -10.61 -0.40
C GLN A 102 -7.69 -9.35 -0.24
N LEU A 103 -6.80 -9.31 0.76
CA LEU A 103 -5.79 -8.25 0.91
C LEU A 103 -4.94 -8.13 -0.34
N GLN A 104 -4.39 -9.24 -0.83
CA GLN A 104 -3.58 -9.26 -2.05
C GLN A 104 -4.37 -8.75 -3.26
N ALA A 105 -5.63 -9.18 -3.43
CA ALA A 105 -6.48 -8.72 -4.53
C ALA A 105 -6.79 -7.21 -4.45
N ARG A 106 -7.10 -6.70 -3.24
CA ARG A 106 -7.31 -5.28 -2.98
C ARG A 106 -6.07 -4.47 -3.37
N LEU A 107 -4.91 -4.84 -2.82
CA LEU A 107 -3.66 -4.11 -3.04
C LEU A 107 -3.19 -4.17 -4.49
N THR A 108 -3.41 -5.29 -5.16
CA THR A 108 -3.11 -5.44 -6.59
C THR A 108 -3.92 -4.44 -7.42
N ALA A 109 -5.23 -4.36 -7.18
CA ALA A 109 -6.08 -3.42 -7.90
C ALA A 109 -5.81 -1.96 -7.52
N THR A 110 -5.50 -1.68 -6.25
CA THR A 110 -5.06 -0.35 -5.81
C THR A 110 -3.79 0.09 -6.52
N MET A 111 -2.76 -0.77 -6.55
CA MET A 111 -1.50 -0.44 -7.21
C MET A 111 -1.66 -0.25 -8.71
N GLN A 112 -2.46 -1.09 -9.38
CA GLN A 112 -2.78 -0.88 -10.79
C GLN A 112 -3.42 0.50 -11.01
N SER A 113 -4.40 0.88 -10.18
CA SER A 113 -5.05 2.19 -10.32
C SER A 113 -4.13 3.37 -10.02
N ILE A 114 -3.22 3.26 -9.06
CA ILE A 114 -2.22 4.30 -8.77
C ILE A 114 -1.27 4.44 -9.96
N ILE A 115 -0.79 3.32 -10.48
CA ILE A 115 0.10 3.27 -11.65
C ILE A 115 -0.57 3.90 -12.87
N ASP A 116 -1.78 3.46 -13.22
CA ASP A 116 -2.50 3.97 -14.39
C ASP A 116 -2.70 5.49 -14.28
N ARG A 117 -2.97 5.99 -13.07
CA ARG A 117 -3.09 7.42 -12.80
C ARG A 117 -1.75 8.14 -12.93
N CYS A 118 -0.67 7.58 -12.42
CA CYS A 118 0.66 8.18 -12.54
C CYS A 118 1.10 8.23 -14.01
N ASP A 119 0.88 7.16 -14.77
CA ASP A 119 1.18 7.09 -16.20
C ASP A 119 0.34 8.12 -16.99
N ALA A 120 -0.94 8.31 -16.63
CA ALA A 120 -1.80 9.33 -17.26
C ALA A 120 -1.45 10.78 -16.86
N GLU A 121 -0.89 10.99 -15.67
CA GLU A 121 -0.47 12.29 -15.14
C GLU A 121 1.01 12.61 -15.41
N ASP A 122 1.73 11.76 -16.16
CA ASP A 122 3.17 11.82 -16.41
C ASP A 122 4.01 11.95 -15.12
N ARG A 123 3.68 11.11 -14.12
CA ARG A 123 4.37 11.02 -12.82
C ARG A 123 5.22 9.76 -12.78
N ARG A 124 6.51 9.93 -12.54
CA ARG A 124 7.54 8.88 -12.59
C ARG A 124 7.95 8.36 -11.21
N ALA A 125 7.80 9.16 -10.16
CA ALA A 125 8.04 8.72 -8.79
C ALA A 125 6.96 9.20 -7.82
N VAL A 126 6.52 8.31 -6.93
CA VAL A 126 5.51 8.61 -5.91
C VAL A 126 5.91 8.00 -4.57
N VAL A 127 5.40 8.56 -3.48
CA VAL A 127 5.56 8.00 -2.14
C VAL A 127 4.21 7.52 -1.61
N LEU A 128 4.22 6.34 -0.99
CA LEU A 128 3.06 5.71 -0.37
C LEU A 128 3.32 5.59 1.14
N CYS A 129 2.45 6.15 1.98
CA CYS A 129 2.50 5.96 3.43
C CYS A 129 1.41 4.98 3.89
N THR A 130 1.79 3.86 4.49
CA THR A 130 0.87 2.75 4.82
C THR A 130 1.36 1.93 6.01
N HIS A 131 0.81 0.73 6.21
CA HIS A 131 0.96 -0.12 7.39
C HIS A 131 1.80 -1.37 7.08
N ALA A 132 2.25 -2.08 8.11
CA ALA A 132 3.24 -3.14 7.96
C ALA A 132 2.78 -4.29 7.04
N ALA A 133 1.61 -4.88 7.28
CA ALA A 133 1.09 -5.97 6.44
C ALA A 133 0.92 -5.53 4.96
N VAL A 134 0.54 -4.27 4.76
CA VAL A 134 0.43 -3.67 3.43
C VAL A 134 1.80 -3.50 2.78
N VAL A 135 2.82 -2.97 3.49
CA VAL A 135 4.19 -2.82 2.98
C VAL A 135 4.74 -4.16 2.47
N ILE A 136 4.60 -5.23 3.27
CA ILE A 136 5.10 -6.56 2.91
C ILE A 136 4.38 -7.08 1.66
N THR A 137 3.05 -7.01 1.67
CA THR A 137 2.23 -7.52 0.55
C THR A 137 2.46 -6.72 -0.73
N LEU A 138 2.67 -5.40 -0.64
CA LEU A 138 3.05 -4.57 -1.77
C LEU A 138 4.40 -4.97 -2.36
N GLY A 139 5.38 -5.32 -1.51
CA GLY A 139 6.67 -5.85 -1.97
C GLY A 139 6.50 -7.09 -2.84
N ARG A 140 5.68 -8.06 -2.37
CA ARG A 140 5.34 -9.28 -3.12
C ARG A 140 4.64 -8.97 -4.44
N ILE A 141 3.64 -8.10 -4.43
CA ILE A 141 2.86 -7.71 -5.62
C ILE A 141 3.70 -6.99 -6.67
N LEU A 142 4.53 -6.03 -6.26
CA LEU A 142 5.34 -5.22 -7.16
C LEU A 142 6.46 -6.05 -7.81
N THR A 143 7.11 -6.91 -7.02
CA THR A 143 8.19 -7.76 -7.53
C THR A 143 7.68 -9.01 -8.26
N GLY A 144 6.45 -9.45 -7.96
CA GLY A 144 5.93 -10.75 -8.38
C GLY A 144 6.52 -11.92 -7.58
N CYS A 145 7.27 -11.64 -6.51
CA CYS A 145 7.85 -12.65 -5.64
C CYS A 145 6.89 -12.99 -4.51
N PHE A 146 6.17 -14.11 -4.65
CA PHE A 146 5.32 -14.66 -3.59
C PHE A 146 6.00 -15.89 -2.98
N PRO A 147 6.31 -15.89 -1.69
CA PRO A 147 6.93 -17.04 -1.04
C PRO A 147 5.94 -18.20 -0.92
N GLU A 148 6.47 -19.42 -0.79
CA GLU A 148 5.65 -20.63 -0.58
C GLU A 148 4.92 -20.59 0.77
N THR A 149 5.58 -20.04 1.80
CA THR A 149 5.02 -19.87 3.14
C THR A 149 4.89 -18.38 3.46
N ILE A 150 3.78 -18.02 4.11
CA ILE A 150 3.46 -16.61 4.36
C ILE A 150 4.44 -15.94 5.33
N ASP A 151 5.06 -16.72 6.21
CA ASP A 151 5.98 -16.32 7.28
C ASP A 151 7.44 -16.14 6.84
N THR A 152 7.71 -16.34 5.54
CA THR A 152 9.02 -16.07 4.93
C THR A 152 9.44 -14.62 5.20
N ASP A 153 10.68 -14.45 5.66
CA ASP A 153 11.31 -13.13 5.87
C ASP A 153 11.83 -12.57 4.53
N ASP A 154 10.93 -11.95 3.76
CA ASP A 154 11.19 -11.42 2.42
C ASP A 154 11.20 -9.88 2.39
N PHE A 155 10.06 -9.26 2.66
CA PHE A 155 9.90 -7.81 2.70
C PHE A 155 9.76 -7.37 4.15
N ARG A 156 10.58 -6.40 4.56
CA ARG A 156 10.60 -5.90 5.92
C ARG A 156 9.67 -4.72 6.08
N ALA A 157 9.16 -4.54 7.30
CA ALA A 157 8.30 -3.42 7.65
C ALA A 157 8.60 -2.95 9.08
N PHE A 158 9.58 -2.05 9.21
CA PHE A 158 9.88 -1.34 10.46
C PHE A 158 9.14 -0.01 10.54
N THR A 159 9.02 0.52 11.75
CA THR A 159 8.42 1.85 11.97
C THR A 159 9.21 2.91 11.19
N CYS A 160 8.52 3.65 10.32
CA CYS A 160 9.13 4.64 9.42
C CYS A 160 10.25 4.10 8.50
N GLY A 161 10.37 2.78 8.32
CA GLY A 161 11.28 2.20 7.34
C GLY A 161 10.82 2.47 5.91
N VAL A 162 11.75 2.76 5.01
CA VAL A 162 11.45 3.10 3.61
C VAL A 162 11.89 1.99 2.67
N SER A 163 10.93 1.45 1.92
CA SER A 163 11.22 0.54 0.79
C SER A 163 11.14 1.30 -0.52
N VAL A 164 12.07 1.01 -1.43
CA VAL A 164 12.16 1.66 -2.76
C VAL A 164 12.06 0.60 -3.83
N TYR A 165 11.17 0.83 -4.79
CA TYR A 165 10.92 -0.07 -5.92
C TYR A 165 11.11 0.68 -7.23
N ARG A 166 11.87 0.09 -8.16
CA ARG A 166 12.10 0.63 -9.50
C ARG A 166 11.54 -0.30 -10.57
N ARG A 167 10.71 0.24 -11.47
CA ARG A 167 10.16 -0.51 -12.61
C ARG A 167 11.30 -0.91 -13.53
N LYS A 168 11.36 -2.19 -13.91
CA LYS A 168 12.33 -2.69 -14.90
C LYS A 168 11.99 -2.07 -16.25
N LEU A 169 13.00 -1.53 -16.93
CA LEU A 169 12.84 -1.15 -18.33
C LEU A 169 12.59 -2.44 -19.12
N ILE A 170 11.48 -2.47 -19.86
CA ILE A 170 11.29 -3.52 -20.86
C ILE A 170 12.27 -3.17 -21.98
N ASN A 171 13.40 -3.88 -22.06
CA ASN A 171 14.22 -3.80 -23.26
C ASN A 171 13.33 -4.26 -24.43
N GLN A 172 13.09 -3.38 -25.40
CA GLN A 172 12.40 -3.70 -26.66
C GLN A 172 13.25 -4.60 -27.58
N ASP A 173 14.24 -5.30 -27.03
CA ASP A 173 14.90 -6.39 -27.73
C ASP A 173 14.03 -7.63 -27.51
N GLY A 174 13.30 -8.01 -28.56
CA GLY A 174 12.22 -9.01 -28.58
C GLY A 174 12.61 -10.43 -28.14
N HIS A 175 12.96 -10.60 -26.87
CA HIS A 175 12.93 -11.87 -26.16
C HIS A 175 11.99 -11.68 -24.97
N GLU A 176 10.77 -12.18 -25.13
CA GLU A 176 9.90 -12.45 -23.98
C GLU A 176 10.74 -13.17 -22.91
N PRO A 177 10.74 -12.71 -21.65
CA PRO A 177 11.30 -13.49 -20.58
C PRO A 177 10.57 -14.82 -20.59
N GLN A 178 11.33 -15.90 -20.76
CA GLN A 178 10.83 -17.26 -20.68
C GLN A 178 10.38 -17.48 -19.23
N ALA A 179 9.16 -17.03 -18.92
CA ALA A 179 8.42 -17.55 -17.79
C ALA A 179 8.45 -19.07 -18.00
N THR A 180 9.02 -19.79 -17.04
CA THR A 180 8.90 -21.23 -16.94
C THR A 180 7.41 -21.54 -16.83
N ARG A 181 6.75 -21.61 -17.98
CA ARG A 181 5.38 -22.05 -18.19
C ARG A 181 5.36 -23.54 -17.91
N ASN A 182 5.29 -23.90 -16.63
CA ASN A 182 4.70 -25.18 -16.26
C ASN A 182 3.20 -25.09 -16.55
N LEU A 183 2.85 -25.45 -17.79
CA LEU A 183 1.49 -25.57 -18.29
C LEU A 183 0.80 -26.74 -17.61
N THR A 184 0.14 -26.47 -16.50
CA THR A 184 -1.09 -27.17 -16.14
C THR A 184 -2.14 -26.09 -15.95
N ALA A 185 -3.18 -26.11 -16.80
CA ALA A 185 -4.29 -25.18 -16.76
C ALA A 185 -4.90 -25.14 -15.34
N LYS A 186 -4.60 -24.09 -14.60
CA LYS A 186 -5.31 -23.66 -13.40
C LYS A 186 -5.76 -22.23 -13.65
N GLU A 187 -6.98 -21.95 -13.21
CA GLU A 187 -7.66 -20.65 -13.07
C GLU A 187 -6.75 -19.41 -13.20
N PRO A 188 -7.19 -18.31 -13.86
CA PRO A 188 -6.38 -17.11 -14.01
C PRO A 188 -6.03 -16.58 -12.61
N GLY A 189 -4.78 -16.82 -12.19
CA GLY A 189 -4.27 -16.31 -10.93
C GLY A 189 -4.41 -14.78 -10.89
N PRO A 190 -4.43 -14.18 -9.69
CA PRO A 190 -4.57 -12.73 -9.54
C PRO A 190 -3.53 -12.02 -10.41
N LYS A 191 -3.99 -11.09 -11.25
CA LYS A 191 -3.14 -10.29 -12.14
C LYS A 191 -2.13 -9.49 -11.33
N VAL A 192 -0.94 -10.01 -11.12
CA VAL A 192 0.13 -9.28 -10.43
C VAL A 192 0.54 -8.04 -11.23
N VAL A 193 0.84 -6.94 -10.54
CA VAL A 193 1.40 -5.74 -11.18
C VAL A 193 2.78 -6.07 -11.75
N GLY A 194 3.65 -6.68 -10.95
CA GLY A 194 4.93 -7.25 -11.38
C GLY A 194 5.90 -6.26 -12.05
N GLY A 195 7.11 -6.73 -12.35
CA GLY A 195 8.06 -5.96 -13.15
C GLY A 195 8.81 -4.85 -12.39
N TRP A 196 8.80 -4.87 -11.05
CA TRP A 196 9.61 -3.97 -10.23
C TRP A 196 10.76 -4.71 -9.54
N THR A 197 11.83 -3.99 -9.24
CA THR A 197 12.95 -4.45 -8.40
C THR A 197 12.93 -3.68 -7.09
N CYS A 198 13.07 -4.38 -5.97
CA CYS A 198 13.26 -3.75 -4.65
C CYS A 198 14.74 -3.34 -4.51
N GLU A 199 14.99 -2.03 -4.40
CA GLU A 199 16.34 -1.46 -4.27
C GLU A 199 16.71 -1.14 -2.83
N ALA A 200 15.71 -0.87 -2.00
CA ALA A 200 15.84 -0.73 -0.56
C ALA A 200 14.65 -1.43 0.09
N ASN A 201 14.88 -2.19 1.16
CA ASN A 201 13.89 -2.98 1.85
C ASN A 201 13.79 -2.53 3.31
N SER A 202 12.85 -1.61 3.57
CA SER A 202 12.64 -0.99 4.89
C SER A 202 13.90 -0.34 5.47
N ASP A 203 14.58 0.48 4.67
CA ASP A 203 15.76 1.25 5.12
C ASP A 203 15.37 2.17 6.28
N CYS A 204 16.09 2.04 7.40
CA CYS A 204 15.97 2.85 8.60
C CYS A 204 17.28 3.61 8.92
N SER A 205 18.26 3.63 8.01
CA SER A 205 19.58 4.23 8.25
C SER A 205 19.54 5.73 8.54
N PHE A 206 18.47 6.41 8.13
CA PHE A 206 18.24 7.83 8.41
C PHE A 206 17.55 8.10 9.75
N LEU A 207 17.07 7.05 10.45
CA LEU A 207 16.47 7.15 11.77
C LEU A 207 17.55 7.01 12.84
N THR A 208 17.58 7.93 13.80
CA THR A 208 18.52 7.88 14.92
C THR A 208 18.35 6.63 15.80
N GLY A 209 17.13 6.08 15.86
CA GLY A 209 16.80 4.84 16.58
C GLY A 209 17.02 3.56 15.76
N GLY A 210 17.36 3.66 14.47
CA GLY A 210 17.49 2.50 13.59
C GLY A 210 16.16 1.74 13.40
N GLU A 211 16.25 0.42 13.27
CA GLU A 211 15.11 -0.48 13.05
C GLU A 211 14.31 -0.69 14.35
N GLU A 212 13.04 -0.29 14.37
CA GLU A 212 12.15 -0.47 15.53
C GLU A 212 10.80 -1.10 15.16
N ARG A 213 10.30 -1.97 16.04
CA ARG A 213 8.98 -2.62 15.97
C ARG A 213 8.69 -3.31 14.63
N GLY A 214 9.67 -4.06 14.12
CA GLY A 214 9.51 -4.86 12.91
C GLY A 214 8.34 -5.83 13.02
N TRP A 215 7.58 -5.96 11.94
CA TRP A 215 6.45 -6.87 11.85
C TRP A 215 6.60 -7.78 10.63
N LYS A 216 6.08 -9.01 10.75
CA LYS A 216 5.96 -9.99 9.66
C LYS A 216 4.74 -10.88 9.91
N PHE A 217 4.24 -11.53 8.86
CA PHE A 217 3.24 -12.59 8.99
C PHE A 217 3.83 -13.77 9.78
N VAL A 218 3.03 -14.43 10.62
CA VAL A 218 3.47 -15.60 11.39
C VAL A 218 2.38 -16.68 11.41
N GLY A 219 2.72 -17.89 10.98
CA GLY A 219 1.85 -19.06 11.15
C GLY A 219 0.64 -19.08 10.22
N ASP A 220 -0.54 -19.40 10.77
CA ASP A 220 -1.81 -19.40 10.05
C ASP A 220 -2.56 -18.10 10.33
N GLU A 221 -2.51 -17.20 9.37
CA GLU A 221 -3.12 -15.87 9.39
C GLU A 221 -4.49 -15.89 8.65
N GLU A 222 -5.00 -17.08 8.34
CA GLU A 222 -6.35 -17.26 7.86
C GLU A 222 -7.33 -17.15 9.04
N PHE A 223 -8.00 -16.00 9.14
CA PHE A 223 -9.10 -15.84 10.06
C PHE A 223 -10.33 -16.52 9.44
N PRO A 224 -10.77 -17.69 9.95
CA PRO A 224 -11.90 -18.39 9.35
C PRO A 224 -13.12 -17.46 9.36
N ASP A 225 -13.79 -17.39 8.22
CA ASP A 225 -15.07 -16.72 8.10
C ASP A 225 -16.01 -17.36 9.13
N THR A 226 -16.49 -16.60 10.11
CA THR A 226 -17.39 -17.12 11.17
C THR A 226 -18.80 -17.41 10.64
N GLY A 227 -18.91 -17.78 9.36
CA GLY A 227 -20.10 -18.31 8.73
C GLY A 227 -20.33 -19.75 9.18
N SER A 228 -21.16 -19.88 10.22
CA SER A 228 -21.82 -21.09 10.74
C SER A 228 -21.39 -21.50 12.15
N MET A 229 -21.81 -20.71 13.13
CA MET A 229 -22.26 -21.27 14.41
C MET A 229 -23.76 -21.62 14.27
N SER A 230 -24.11 -22.53 13.36
CA SER A 230 -25.36 -23.27 13.51
C SER A 230 -25.05 -24.50 14.36
N ASN A 231 -25.49 -24.50 15.62
CA ASN A 231 -25.90 -25.73 16.29
C ASN A 231 -26.82 -25.41 17.48
N ASP A 232 -28.05 -25.88 17.33
CA ASP A 232 -28.90 -26.47 18.35
C ASP A 232 -29.22 -25.67 19.62
N ALA A 233 -30.20 -24.77 19.48
CA ALA A 233 -31.10 -24.49 20.59
C ALA A 233 -32.11 -25.63 20.72
N SER A 234 -31.73 -26.60 21.56
CA SER A 234 -32.54 -27.59 22.26
C SER A 234 -34.05 -27.30 22.37
N GLU A 235 -34.86 -28.32 22.10
CA GLU A 235 -36.27 -28.42 22.48
C GLU A 235 -36.50 -27.96 23.94
N PRO A 236 -37.56 -27.18 24.23
CA PRO A 236 -37.90 -26.84 25.59
C PRO A 236 -38.54 -28.05 26.28
N LYS A 237 -37.88 -28.58 27.31
CA LYS A 237 -38.58 -29.30 28.38
C LYS A 237 -39.14 -28.28 29.36
N LEU A 238 -40.39 -27.89 29.15
CA LEU A 238 -41.50 -27.74 30.11
C LEU A 238 -42.65 -26.96 29.47
#